data_AF-A0A0K3AXC1-F1
#
_entry.id   AF-A0A0K3AXC1-F1
#
_cell.length_a   1.000
_cell.length_b   1.000
_cell.length_c   1.000
_cell.angle_alpha   90.00
_cell.angle_beta   90.00
_cell.angle_gamma   90.00
#
_symmetry.space_group_name_H-M   'P 1'
#
loop_
_entity.id
_entity.type
_entity.pdbx_description
1 polymer ?
#
loop_
_entity_poly.entity_id
_entity_poly.type
_entity_poly.pdbx_seq_one_letter_code
_entity_poly.pdbx_strand_id
1 'polypeptide(L)'
;MTTTARASALELVHADVLARHRRMTGARVRFLGGGISTLRSSLALSYNDFDATETPVPRYVTALGAGHYERWWATSDERIHVIGESARRQHEVGWPAHLRESGVQQPTAILVRPDIPELDIGALAGRYGSDAVRWWLLRDESLDPDRIVHLANRDLHKRLGSLIDRVTGLVHRYRDGEPPPGGTWPAVSGPVRAALARFEFIAAADAIWQVVDDAGDYLTMSRPWDLAVGRQDSELDTVLATLLAACRTLANELTPFLPELATRIAQQTFALSGSLAPSRTVYARLRR
;
A
#
# COMPACT_ATOMS: atom_id res chain seq x y z
N MET A 1 29.52 -0.17 -22.12
CA MET A 1 28.92 0.73 -21.13
C MET A 1 27.74 0.01 -20.48
N THR A 2 28.03 -0.80 -19.46
CA THR A 2 27.04 -1.54 -18.66
C THR A 2 26.70 -0.69 -17.44
N THR A 3 25.87 0.33 -17.64
CA THR A 3 25.22 1.01 -16.52
C THR A 3 24.03 0.14 -16.14
N THR A 4 24.23 -0.79 -15.20
CA THR A 4 23.14 -1.50 -14.56
C THR A 4 22.30 -0.46 -13.85
N ALA A 5 21.20 0.01 -14.46
CA ALA A 5 20.26 0.88 -13.78
C ALA A 5 19.77 0.14 -12.53
N ARG A 6 20.19 0.61 -11.35
CA ARG A 6 19.65 0.12 -10.06
C ARG A 6 18.20 0.58 -10.01
N ALA A 7 17.27 -0.36 -9.89
CA ALA A 7 15.85 -0.02 -9.72
C ALA A 7 15.68 0.93 -8.52
N SER A 8 15.02 2.06 -8.72
CA SER A 8 14.76 3.01 -7.63
C SER A 8 13.72 2.46 -6.65
N ALA A 9 13.74 2.93 -5.41
CA ALA A 9 12.73 2.51 -4.42
C ALA A 9 11.30 2.90 -4.84
N LEU A 10 11.13 3.96 -5.63
CA LEU A 10 9.83 4.41 -6.14
C LEU A 10 9.25 3.40 -7.13
N GLU A 11 10.08 2.88 -8.05
CA GLU A 11 9.68 1.83 -8.97
C GLU A 11 9.18 0.60 -8.23
N LEU A 12 9.94 0.16 -7.23
CA LEU A 12 9.65 -1.03 -6.45
C LEU A 12 8.36 -0.87 -5.63
N VAL A 13 8.16 0.29 -4.97
CA VAL A 13 6.94 0.55 -4.20
C VAL A 13 5.71 0.63 -5.13
N HIS A 14 5.80 1.33 -6.25
CA HIS A 14 4.69 1.43 -7.20
C HIS A 14 4.33 0.07 -7.82
N ALA A 15 5.32 -0.71 -8.24
CA ALA A 15 5.08 -2.05 -8.76
C ALA A 15 4.49 -2.99 -7.68
N ASP A 16 4.95 -2.89 -6.43
CA ASP A 16 4.43 -3.66 -5.31
C ASP A 16 2.97 -3.30 -4.99
N VAL A 17 2.61 -2.01 -4.98
CA VAL A 17 1.22 -1.56 -4.80
C VAL A 17 0.32 -2.17 -5.87
N LEU A 18 0.72 -2.09 -7.15
CA LEU A 18 -0.04 -2.70 -8.24
C LEU A 18 -0.19 -4.21 -8.04
N ALA A 19 0.90 -4.90 -7.72
CA ALA A 19 0.90 -6.34 -7.54
C ALA A 19 0.00 -6.79 -6.38
N ARG A 20 0.08 -6.13 -5.22
CA ARG A 20 -0.76 -6.40 -4.05
C ARG A 20 -2.23 -6.14 -4.35
N HIS A 21 -2.56 -4.99 -4.94
CA HIS A 21 -3.94 -4.64 -5.28
C HIS A 21 -4.55 -5.62 -6.30
N ARG A 22 -3.80 -6.00 -7.33
CA ARG A 22 -4.25 -7.00 -8.32
C ARG A 22 -4.48 -8.37 -7.68
N ARG A 23 -3.60 -8.84 -6.77
CA ARG A 23 -3.82 -10.08 -6.01
C ARG A 23 -5.06 -10.02 -5.12
N MET A 24 -5.25 -8.90 -4.41
CA MET A 24 -6.43 -8.70 -3.56
C MET A 24 -7.74 -8.70 -4.35
N THR A 25 -7.69 -8.32 -5.62
CA THR A 25 -8.83 -8.32 -6.52
C THR A 25 -8.98 -9.63 -7.31
N GLY A 26 -8.24 -10.68 -6.94
CA GLY A 26 -8.33 -12.03 -7.49
C GLY A 26 -7.42 -12.32 -8.68
N ALA A 27 -6.63 -11.35 -9.14
CA ALA A 27 -5.73 -11.57 -10.26
C ALA A 27 -4.49 -12.37 -9.82
N ARG A 28 -4.03 -13.26 -10.70
CA ARG A 28 -2.74 -13.93 -10.55
C ARG A 28 -1.64 -12.97 -11.00
N VAL A 29 -0.68 -12.66 -10.12
CA VAL A 29 0.40 -11.71 -10.43
C VAL A 29 1.77 -12.26 -10.06
N ARG A 30 2.67 -12.26 -11.04
CA ARG A 30 4.11 -12.40 -10.83
C ARG A 30 4.75 -11.01 -10.83
N PHE A 31 5.44 -10.68 -9.74
CA PHE A 31 6.19 -9.44 -9.60
C PHE A 31 7.66 -9.75 -9.84
N LEU A 32 8.28 -9.11 -10.83
CA LEU A 32 9.71 -9.24 -11.13
C LEU A 32 10.40 -7.91 -10.80
N GLY A 33 11.03 -7.84 -9.63
CA GLY A 33 11.84 -6.69 -9.23
C GLY A 33 13.33 -7.01 -9.35
N GLY A 34 14.06 -6.29 -10.19
CA GLY A 34 15.53 -6.36 -10.30
C GLY A 34 16.30 -5.75 -9.12
N GLY A 35 15.73 -5.79 -7.91
CA GLY A 35 16.23 -5.07 -6.74
C GLY A 35 17.11 -5.90 -5.82
N ILE A 36 18.09 -5.22 -5.21
CA ILE A 36 18.96 -5.69 -4.12
C ILE A 36 18.08 -6.27 -3.00
N SER A 37 18.44 -7.45 -2.48
CA SER A 37 17.69 -8.16 -1.44
C SER A 37 17.38 -7.30 -0.20
N THR A 38 18.23 -6.31 0.10
CA THR A 38 18.10 -5.41 1.26
C THR A 38 16.89 -4.48 1.19
N LEU A 39 16.61 -3.87 0.02
CA LEU A 39 15.46 -2.97 -0.15
C LEU A 39 14.12 -3.71 0.00
N ARG A 40 14.10 -5.01 -0.27
CA ARG A 40 12.89 -5.84 -0.16
C ARG A 40 12.39 -5.90 1.27
N SER A 41 13.29 -6.19 2.21
CA SER A 41 12.97 -6.23 3.64
C SER A 41 12.67 -4.84 4.18
N SER A 42 13.48 -3.84 3.81
CA SER A 42 13.33 -2.46 4.28
C SER A 42 12.02 -1.79 3.85
N LEU A 43 11.42 -2.20 2.72
CA LEU A 43 10.18 -1.62 2.20
C LEU A 43 8.98 -2.57 2.31
N ALA A 44 9.11 -3.69 3.01
CA ALA A 44 8.07 -4.71 3.15
C ALA A 44 7.42 -5.10 1.80
N LEU A 45 8.22 -5.28 0.74
CA LEU A 45 7.71 -5.63 -0.59
C LEU A 45 7.07 -7.04 -0.58
N SER A 46 6.02 -7.24 -1.39
CA SER A 46 5.31 -8.52 -1.46
C SER A 46 6.18 -9.63 -2.04
N TYR A 47 6.05 -10.81 -1.44
CA TYR A 47 6.75 -12.02 -1.88
C TYR A 47 6.10 -12.59 -3.16
N ASN A 48 6.92 -12.91 -4.16
CA ASN A 48 6.81 -14.12 -5.00
C ASN A 48 8.02 -14.22 -5.97
N ASP A 49 8.89 -15.18 -5.62
CA ASP A 49 9.90 -15.94 -6.36
C ASP A 49 11.17 -15.26 -6.94
N PHE A 50 12.31 -15.72 -6.42
CA PHE A 50 13.72 -15.48 -6.79
C PHE A 50 14.05 -15.58 -8.30
N ASP A 51 15.10 -14.84 -8.71
CA ASP A 51 16.38 -15.40 -9.15
C ASP A 51 17.54 -14.50 -8.63
N ALA A 52 18.72 -15.08 -8.41
CA ALA A 52 19.75 -14.73 -7.41
C ALA A 52 21.03 -14.07 -7.97
N THR A 53 21.00 -13.36 -9.11
CA THR A 53 22.24 -13.22 -9.90
C THR A 53 22.80 -11.81 -10.11
N GLU A 54 22.29 -10.74 -9.47
CA GLU A 54 22.86 -9.37 -9.48
C GLU A 54 23.57 -8.94 -10.79
N THR A 55 22.97 -9.24 -11.94
CA THR A 55 23.56 -8.96 -13.27
C THR A 55 22.69 -7.94 -14.01
N PRO A 56 23.27 -6.91 -14.68
CA PRO A 56 22.51 -6.04 -15.56
C PRO A 56 21.70 -6.83 -16.59
N VAL A 57 20.42 -6.46 -16.70
CA VAL A 57 19.38 -7.19 -17.42
C VAL A 57 19.53 -7.03 -18.94
N PRO A 58 19.69 -8.15 -19.66
CA PRO A 58 18.96 -8.35 -20.90
C PRO A 58 18.07 -9.59 -20.77
N ARG A 59 16.77 -9.39 -21.04
CA ARG A 59 15.74 -10.41 -21.33
C ARG A 59 14.91 -10.95 -20.16
N TYR A 60 13.85 -10.20 -19.83
CA TYR A 60 12.67 -10.65 -19.06
C TYR A 60 12.11 -12.00 -19.51
N VAL A 61 12.29 -12.33 -20.80
CA VAL A 61 11.83 -13.57 -21.43
C VAL A 61 12.64 -14.79 -20.98
N THR A 62 13.96 -14.66 -20.87
CA THR A 62 14.86 -15.81 -20.60
C THR A 62 14.90 -16.17 -19.11
N ALA A 63 14.79 -15.18 -18.22
CA ALA A 63 14.85 -15.36 -16.76
C ALA A 63 13.61 -16.07 -16.17
N LEU A 64 12.51 -16.15 -16.92
CA LEU A 64 11.32 -16.85 -16.46
C LEU A 64 11.53 -18.38 -16.50
N GLY A 65 12.30 -18.90 -17.46
CA GLY A 65 12.25 -20.33 -17.80
C GLY A 65 10.94 -20.69 -18.52
N ALA A 66 10.94 -21.77 -19.31
CA ALA A 66 9.89 -22.05 -20.30
C ALA A 66 8.45 -22.05 -19.72
N GLY A 67 8.24 -22.69 -18.57
CA GLY A 67 6.91 -22.78 -17.96
C GLY A 67 6.38 -21.46 -17.39
N HIS A 68 7.26 -20.57 -16.91
CA HIS A 68 6.85 -19.26 -16.45
C HIS A 68 6.77 -18.25 -17.58
N TYR A 69 7.59 -18.38 -18.62
CA TYR A 69 7.48 -17.57 -19.83
C TYR A 69 6.10 -17.72 -20.44
N GLU A 70 5.66 -18.97 -20.65
CA GLU A 70 4.34 -19.23 -21.22
C GLU A 70 3.25 -18.58 -20.36
N ARG A 71 3.24 -18.89 -19.05
CA ARG A 71 2.20 -18.43 -18.12
C ARG A 71 2.16 -16.92 -17.92
N TRP A 72 3.30 -16.25 -17.80
CA TRP A 72 3.38 -14.88 -17.30
C TRP A 72 3.78 -13.86 -18.37
N TRP A 73 4.35 -14.31 -19.49
CA TRP A 73 4.72 -13.43 -20.60
C TRP A 73 3.90 -13.71 -21.85
N ALA A 74 3.81 -14.96 -22.31
CA ALA A 74 3.15 -15.27 -23.59
C ALA A 74 1.62 -15.17 -23.50
N THR A 75 1.03 -15.73 -22.44
CA THR A 75 -0.44 -15.84 -22.30
C THR A 75 -1.06 -14.84 -21.33
N SER A 76 -0.29 -13.92 -20.75
CA SER A 76 -0.82 -12.95 -19.79
C SER A 76 -1.58 -11.81 -20.50
N ASP A 77 -2.63 -11.31 -19.86
CA ASP A 77 -3.36 -10.13 -20.37
C ASP A 77 -2.59 -8.83 -20.15
N GLU A 78 -1.74 -8.78 -19.13
CA GLU A 78 -0.98 -7.59 -18.73
C GLU A 78 0.52 -7.89 -18.55
N ARG A 79 1.35 -7.01 -19.09
CA ARG A 79 2.82 -6.96 -18.97
C ARG A 79 3.24 -5.51 -18.67
N ILE A 80 3.22 -5.14 -17.40
CA ILE A 80 3.45 -3.76 -16.96
C ILE A 80 4.91 -3.59 -16.54
N HIS A 81 5.61 -2.64 -17.17
CA HIS A 81 6.98 -2.29 -16.82
C HIS A 81 6.96 -0.99 -16.00
N VAL A 82 7.36 -1.05 -14.73
CA VAL A 82 7.57 0.15 -13.90
C VAL A 82 9.06 0.40 -13.85
N ILE A 83 9.49 1.57 -14.33
CA ILE A 83 10.91 1.87 -14.57
C ILE A 83 11.26 3.30 -14.15
N GLY A 84 12.53 3.54 -13.86
CA GLY A 84 13.09 4.87 -13.65
C GLY A 84 13.30 5.62 -14.97
N GLU A 85 13.39 6.94 -14.89
CA GLU A 85 13.62 7.84 -16.03
C GLU A 85 14.92 7.46 -16.78
N SER A 86 15.97 7.13 -16.03
CA SER A 86 17.24 6.62 -16.55
C SER A 86 17.11 5.40 -17.47
N ALA A 87 16.08 4.57 -17.29
CA ALA A 87 15.84 3.35 -18.08
C ALA A 87 14.83 3.55 -19.23
N ARG A 88 14.26 4.75 -19.40
CA ARG A 88 13.20 5.06 -20.38
C ARG A 88 13.56 4.61 -21.79
N ARG A 89 14.69 5.09 -22.33
CA ARG A 89 15.10 4.82 -23.72
C ARG A 89 15.20 3.33 -24.01
N GLN A 90 15.72 2.56 -23.04
CA GLN A 90 15.86 1.12 -23.18
C GLN A 90 14.50 0.43 -23.23
N HIS A 91 13.50 0.88 -22.48
CA HIS A 91 12.21 0.23 -22.39
C HIS A 91 11.19 0.71 -23.42
N GLU A 92 11.27 1.96 -23.87
CA GLU A 92 10.36 2.52 -24.87
C GLU A 92 10.83 2.27 -26.32
N VAL A 93 12.15 2.13 -26.54
CA VAL A 93 12.71 1.98 -27.89
C VAL A 93 13.46 0.65 -28.06
N GLY A 94 14.49 0.41 -27.25
CA GLY A 94 15.39 -0.73 -27.42
C GLY A 94 14.68 -2.08 -27.24
N TRP A 95 13.98 -2.23 -26.12
CA TRP A 95 13.31 -3.46 -25.74
C TRP A 95 12.14 -3.80 -26.67
N PRO A 96 11.24 -2.86 -27.04
CA PRO A 96 10.18 -3.14 -28.00
C PRO A 96 10.72 -3.57 -29.36
N ALA A 97 11.81 -2.97 -29.86
CA ALA A 97 12.45 -3.39 -31.10
C ALA A 97 12.91 -4.85 -31.02
N HIS A 98 13.64 -5.21 -29.96
CA HIS A 98 14.12 -6.57 -29.74
C HIS A 98 12.98 -7.60 -29.62
N LEU A 99 11.89 -7.26 -28.93
CA LEU A 99 10.72 -8.12 -28.77
C LEU A 99 10.00 -8.35 -30.12
N ARG A 100 9.92 -7.32 -30.98
CA ARG A 100 9.33 -7.45 -32.32
C ARG A 100 10.17 -8.37 -33.21
N GLU A 101 11.49 -8.20 -33.21
CA GLU A 101 12.42 -9.08 -33.94
C GLU A 101 12.32 -10.54 -33.48
N SER A 102 12.08 -10.76 -32.19
CA SER A 102 11.93 -12.09 -31.61
C SER A 102 10.52 -12.67 -31.73
N GLY A 103 9.56 -11.94 -32.30
CA GLY A 103 8.17 -12.38 -32.49
C GLY A 103 7.38 -12.60 -31.18
N VAL A 104 7.80 -11.97 -30.08
CA VAL A 104 7.19 -12.18 -28.75
C VAL A 104 6.28 -11.00 -28.36
N GLN A 105 5.39 -11.25 -27.38
CA GLN A 105 4.44 -10.24 -26.90
C GLN A 105 5.13 -8.99 -26.33
N GLN A 106 4.53 -7.83 -26.60
CA GLN A 106 4.98 -6.52 -26.13
C GLN A 106 4.51 -6.24 -24.69
N PRO A 107 5.17 -5.33 -23.95
CA PRO A 107 4.62 -4.77 -22.72
C PRO A 107 3.26 -4.13 -23.01
N THR A 108 2.31 -4.29 -22.10
CA THR A 108 0.98 -3.67 -22.21
C THR A 108 0.96 -2.25 -21.65
N ALA A 109 1.91 -1.93 -20.77
CA ALA A 109 2.13 -0.57 -20.28
C ALA A 109 3.59 -0.39 -19.87
N ILE A 110 4.11 0.82 -20.07
CA ILE A 110 5.41 1.27 -19.57
C ILE A 110 5.15 2.51 -18.72
N LEU A 111 5.53 2.42 -17.46
CA LEU A 111 5.32 3.44 -16.46
C LEU A 111 6.66 4.00 -16.03
N VAL A 112 6.97 5.20 -16.52
CA VAL A 112 8.21 5.89 -16.17
C VAL A 112 8.00 6.70 -14.88
N ARG A 113 8.92 6.52 -13.94
CA ARG A 113 8.97 7.18 -12.64
C ARG A 113 10.24 8.03 -12.54
N PRO A 114 10.19 9.18 -11.86
CA PRO A 114 11.39 9.97 -11.62
C PRO A 114 12.42 9.11 -10.88
N ASP A 115 13.69 9.26 -11.26
CA ASP A 115 14.77 8.66 -10.49
C ASP A 115 14.83 9.36 -9.12
N ILE A 116 14.97 8.58 -8.04
CA ILE A 116 15.22 9.13 -6.71
C ILE A 116 16.72 9.48 -6.62
N PRO A 117 17.10 10.58 -5.95
CA PRO A 117 18.50 10.81 -5.56
C PRO A 117 19.12 9.58 -4.88
N GLU A 118 20.45 9.49 -4.91
CA GLU A 118 21.18 8.37 -4.28
C GLU A 118 21.05 8.42 -2.75
N LEU A 119 19.94 7.87 -2.25
CA LEU A 119 19.55 7.81 -0.85
C LEU A 119 19.69 6.38 -0.32
N ASP A 120 20.17 6.24 0.92
CA ASP A 120 20.11 4.96 1.63
C ASP A 120 18.69 4.72 2.17
N ILE A 121 17.84 4.16 1.31
CA ILE A 121 16.46 3.80 1.63
C ILE A 121 16.40 2.77 2.77
N GLY A 122 17.40 1.90 2.88
CA GLY A 122 17.51 0.93 3.97
C GLY A 122 17.69 1.63 5.32
N ALA A 123 18.60 2.60 5.38
CA ALA A 123 18.80 3.43 6.57
C ALA A 123 17.57 4.28 6.91
N LEU A 124 16.90 4.87 5.90
CA LEU A 124 15.66 5.62 6.12
C LEU A 124 14.55 4.73 6.69
N ALA A 125 14.37 3.52 6.15
CA ALA A 125 13.40 2.56 6.67
C ALA A 125 13.78 2.05 8.06
N GLY A 126 15.07 1.82 8.34
CA GLY A 126 15.53 1.46 9.67
C GLY A 126 15.27 2.56 10.71
N ARG A 127 15.38 3.83 10.31
CA ARG A 127 15.17 4.99 11.19
C ARG A 127 13.68 5.33 11.39
N TYR A 128 12.88 5.29 10.33
CA TYR A 128 11.51 5.81 10.33
C TYR A 128 10.43 4.72 10.20
N GLY A 129 10.81 3.49 9.86
CA GLY A 129 9.92 2.37 9.56
C GLY A 129 9.53 2.28 8.09
N SER A 130 9.30 1.05 7.60
CA SER A 130 8.96 0.73 6.21
C SER A 130 7.78 1.55 5.70
N ASP A 131 6.68 1.59 6.45
CA ASP A 131 5.46 2.30 6.05
C ASP A 131 5.65 3.82 5.97
N ALA A 132 6.50 4.42 6.80
CA ALA A 132 6.76 5.87 6.72
C ALA A 132 7.43 6.22 5.38
N VAL A 133 8.42 5.41 4.99
CA VAL A 133 9.15 5.57 3.73
C VAL A 133 8.25 5.26 2.54
N ARG A 134 7.47 4.18 2.59
CA ARG A 134 6.47 3.88 1.54
C ARG A 134 5.47 5.01 1.38
N TRP A 135 4.95 5.55 2.47
CA TRP A 135 3.99 6.65 2.42
C TRP A 135 4.58 7.90 1.80
N TRP A 136 5.82 8.26 2.14
CA TRP A 136 6.53 9.35 1.49
C TRP A 136 6.69 9.11 -0.03
N LEU A 137 7.17 7.94 -0.44
CA LEU A 137 7.33 7.59 -1.86
C LEU A 137 6.02 7.65 -2.65
N LEU A 138 4.89 7.34 -2.00
CA LEU A 138 3.56 7.35 -2.61
C LEU A 138 2.89 8.72 -2.65
N ARG A 139 3.34 9.68 -1.82
CA ARG A 139 2.64 10.95 -1.59
C ARG A 139 3.42 12.18 -1.98
N ASP A 140 4.74 12.12 -1.98
CA ASP A 140 5.58 13.28 -2.17
C ASP A 140 6.11 13.36 -3.60
N GLU A 141 5.57 14.29 -4.39
CA GLU A 141 6.01 14.49 -5.78
C GLU A 141 7.44 15.03 -5.87
N SER A 142 7.91 15.77 -4.86
CA SER A 142 9.29 16.27 -4.79
C SER A 142 10.31 15.21 -4.40
N LEU A 143 9.87 14.09 -3.83
CA LEU A 143 10.74 13.03 -3.29
C LEU A 143 11.81 13.60 -2.36
N ASP A 144 11.42 14.51 -1.46
CA ASP A 144 12.31 15.10 -0.46
C ASP A 144 12.27 14.29 0.85
N PRO A 145 13.35 13.61 1.25
CA PRO A 145 13.36 12.74 2.42
C PRO A 145 13.13 13.50 3.75
N ASP A 146 13.37 14.81 3.81
CA ASP A 146 13.08 15.61 5.01
C ASP A 146 11.57 15.71 5.30
N ARG A 147 10.74 15.37 4.30
CA ARG A 147 9.28 15.34 4.43
C ARG A 147 8.75 14.03 5.01
N ILE A 148 9.56 12.96 5.13
CA ILE A 148 9.12 11.65 5.68
C ILE A 148 8.45 11.83 7.05
N VAL A 149 9.16 12.48 7.98
CA VAL A 149 8.65 12.68 9.36
C VAL A 149 7.40 13.56 9.37
N HIS A 150 7.32 14.58 8.51
CA HIS A 150 6.16 15.44 8.41
C HIS A 150 4.93 14.68 7.92
N LEU A 151 5.06 13.96 6.79
CA LEU A 151 3.97 13.20 6.17
C LEU A 151 3.49 12.08 7.09
N ALA A 152 4.41 11.29 7.66
CA ALA A 152 4.07 10.22 8.59
C ALA A 152 3.33 10.75 9.83
N ASN A 153 3.80 11.85 10.42
CA ASN A 153 3.15 12.41 11.59
C ASN A 153 1.79 13.06 11.27
N ARG A 154 1.67 13.72 10.12
CA ARG A 154 0.43 14.38 9.68
C ARG A 154 -0.65 13.34 9.34
N ASP A 155 -0.31 12.37 8.51
CA ASP A 155 -1.29 11.46 7.92
C ASP A 155 -1.45 10.18 8.74
N LEU A 156 -0.34 9.50 9.05
CA LEU A 156 -0.37 8.18 9.69
C LEU A 156 -0.63 8.27 11.19
N HIS A 157 0.05 9.17 11.89
CA HIS A 157 -0.11 9.32 13.34
C HIS A 157 -1.36 10.13 13.73
N LYS A 158 -1.46 11.38 13.26
CA LYS A 158 -2.49 12.33 13.72
C LYS A 158 -3.88 12.11 13.13
N ARG A 159 -3.99 11.60 11.90
CA ARG A 159 -5.28 11.38 11.25
C ARG A 159 -5.70 9.93 11.38
N LEU A 160 -5.04 9.04 10.66
CA LEU A 160 -5.38 7.62 10.64
C LEU A 160 -5.24 6.97 12.03
N GLY A 161 -4.05 7.01 12.62
CA GLY A 161 -3.78 6.34 13.89
C GLY A 161 -4.66 6.86 15.04
N SER A 162 -4.83 8.17 15.13
CA SER A 162 -5.70 8.77 16.15
C SER A 162 -7.18 8.41 15.98
N LEU A 163 -7.67 8.24 14.75
CA LEU A 163 -9.02 7.73 14.51
C LEU A 163 -9.15 6.28 15.01
N ILE A 164 -8.25 5.39 14.58
CA ILE A 164 -8.30 3.97 14.95
C ILE A 164 -8.23 3.80 16.47
N ASP A 165 -7.28 4.46 17.12
CA ASP A 165 -7.09 4.38 18.57
C ASP A 165 -8.34 4.87 19.33
N ARG A 166 -9.00 5.93 18.85
CA ARG A 166 -10.24 6.45 19.45
C ARG A 166 -11.39 5.47 19.28
N VAL A 167 -11.59 4.95 18.07
CA VAL A 167 -12.70 4.02 17.78
C VAL A 167 -12.57 2.74 18.60
N THR A 168 -11.39 2.12 18.61
CA THR A 168 -11.17 0.90 19.41
C THR A 168 -11.27 1.19 20.91
N GLY A 169 -10.77 2.35 21.37
CA GLY A 169 -10.91 2.80 22.74
C GLY A 169 -12.36 3.01 23.17
N LEU A 170 -13.24 3.48 22.29
CA LEU A 170 -14.67 3.63 22.57
C LEU A 170 -15.38 2.27 22.69
N VAL A 171 -15.04 1.30 21.83
CA VAL A 171 -15.55 -0.08 21.94
C VAL A 171 -15.11 -0.70 23.26
N HIS A 172 -13.83 -0.56 23.63
CA HIS A 172 -13.32 -1.02 24.93
C HIS A 172 -14.03 -0.35 26.10
N ARG A 173 -14.27 0.96 26.02
CA ARG A 173 -14.88 1.73 27.11
C ARG A 173 -16.35 1.40 27.32
N TYR A 174 -17.12 1.25 26.26
CA TYR A 174 -18.58 1.17 26.34
C TYR A 174 -19.12 -0.26 26.16
N ARG A 175 -18.32 -1.18 25.65
CA ARG A 175 -18.72 -2.57 25.35
C ARG A 175 -17.67 -3.59 25.77
N ASP A 176 -16.76 -3.22 26.68
CA ASP A 176 -15.72 -4.12 27.21
C ASP A 176 -14.89 -4.82 26.13
N GLY A 177 -14.73 -4.16 24.98
CA GLY A 177 -13.96 -4.64 23.85
C GLY A 177 -14.75 -5.55 22.90
N GLU A 178 -16.00 -5.89 23.22
CA GLU A 178 -16.88 -6.67 22.36
C GLU A 178 -17.51 -5.77 21.28
N PRO A 179 -17.20 -5.98 19.99
CA PRO A 179 -17.79 -5.18 18.93
C PRO A 179 -19.30 -5.38 18.85
N PRO A 180 -20.11 -4.32 18.84
CA PRO A 180 -21.51 -4.44 18.50
C PRO A 180 -21.67 -5.07 17.11
N PRO A 181 -22.69 -5.93 16.91
CA PRO A 181 -22.91 -6.59 15.63
C PRO A 181 -23.35 -5.58 14.55
N GLY A 182 -23.10 -5.93 13.30
CA GLY A 182 -23.50 -5.12 12.16
C GLY A 182 -22.53 -3.98 11.86
N GLY A 183 -23.07 -2.87 11.36
CA GLY A 183 -22.30 -1.76 10.82
C GLY A 183 -21.80 -2.03 9.39
N THR A 184 -21.89 -1.02 8.54
CA THR A 184 -21.35 -1.07 7.18
C THR A 184 -20.71 0.26 6.86
N TRP A 185 -19.62 0.21 6.10
CA TRP A 185 -19.02 1.40 5.52
C TRP A 185 -18.96 1.26 4.00
N PRO A 186 -19.26 2.32 3.23
CA PRO A 186 -19.14 2.27 1.77
C PRO A 186 -17.76 1.77 1.33
N ALA A 187 -17.73 0.81 0.41
CA ALA A 187 -16.48 0.31 -0.14
C ALA A 187 -15.83 1.37 -1.05
N VAL A 188 -14.53 1.62 -0.86
CA VAL A 188 -13.74 2.52 -1.73
C VAL A 188 -12.88 1.77 -2.75
N SER A 189 -12.96 0.43 -2.78
CA SER A 189 -12.26 -0.41 -3.75
C SER A 189 -12.53 -0.05 -5.21
N GLY A 190 -13.72 0.49 -5.54
CA GLY A 190 -14.06 0.97 -6.89
C GLY A 190 -13.19 2.17 -7.31
N PRO A 191 -13.27 3.31 -6.60
CA PRO A 191 -12.39 4.45 -6.80
C PRO A 191 -10.88 4.11 -6.79
N VAL A 192 -10.43 3.31 -5.80
CA VAL A 192 -9.02 2.89 -5.69
C VAL A 192 -8.59 2.10 -6.92
N ARG A 193 -9.40 1.12 -7.34
CA ARG A 193 -9.14 0.32 -8.55
C ARG A 193 -9.09 1.19 -9.80
N ALA A 194 -10.01 2.14 -9.94
CA ALA A 194 -10.06 3.02 -11.10
C ALA A 194 -8.80 3.91 -11.20
N ALA A 195 -8.34 4.46 -10.08
CA ALA A 195 -7.10 5.24 -10.02
C ALA A 195 -5.86 4.37 -10.31
N LEU A 196 -5.76 3.19 -9.71
CA LEU A 196 -4.63 2.27 -9.96
C LEU A 196 -4.60 1.70 -11.39
N ALA A 197 -5.76 1.53 -12.04
CA ALA A 197 -5.83 1.15 -13.44
C ALA A 197 -5.24 2.23 -14.37
N ARG A 198 -5.24 3.50 -13.94
CA ARG A 198 -4.59 4.64 -14.62
C ARG A 198 -3.20 4.97 -14.07
N PHE A 199 -2.67 4.16 -13.15
CA PHE A 199 -1.39 4.38 -12.47
C PHE A 199 -1.32 5.69 -11.65
N GLU A 200 -2.46 6.18 -11.17
CA GLU A 200 -2.60 7.39 -10.35
C GLU A 200 -2.52 7.05 -8.85
N PHE A 201 -1.31 6.79 -8.35
CA PHE A 201 -1.10 6.33 -6.97
C PHE A 201 -1.54 7.34 -5.90
N ILE A 202 -1.33 8.64 -6.14
CA ILE A 202 -1.76 9.70 -5.22
C ILE A 202 -3.29 9.74 -5.13
N ALA A 203 -3.98 9.71 -6.26
CA ALA A 203 -5.45 9.69 -6.31
C ALA A 203 -6.04 8.42 -5.66
N ALA A 204 -5.38 7.26 -5.84
CA ALA A 204 -5.76 6.04 -5.16
C ALA A 204 -5.62 6.17 -3.64
N ALA A 205 -4.52 6.77 -3.17
CA ALA A 205 -4.30 7.04 -1.75
C ALA A 205 -5.28 8.08 -1.18
N ASP A 206 -5.64 9.11 -1.95
CA ASP A 206 -6.64 10.11 -1.54
C ASP A 206 -8.04 9.50 -1.38
N ALA A 207 -8.42 8.57 -2.26
CA ALA A 207 -9.69 7.84 -2.12
C ALA A 207 -9.77 7.03 -0.82
N ILE A 208 -8.64 6.47 -0.36
CA ILE A 208 -8.55 5.80 0.94
C ILE A 208 -8.62 6.82 2.07
N TRP A 209 -7.93 7.96 1.92
CA TRP A 209 -7.90 9.01 2.94
C TRP A 209 -9.25 9.69 3.14
N GLN A 210 -10.10 9.72 2.13
CA GLN A 210 -11.48 10.19 2.29
C GLN A 210 -12.24 9.37 3.34
N VAL A 211 -11.99 8.06 3.45
CA VAL A 211 -12.57 7.23 4.53
C VAL A 211 -12.10 7.69 5.91
N VAL A 212 -10.84 8.11 6.04
CA VAL A 212 -10.30 8.62 7.32
C VAL A 212 -11.03 9.90 7.72
N ASP A 213 -11.25 10.80 6.77
CA ASP A 213 -11.92 12.08 7.02
C ASP A 213 -13.41 11.89 7.30
N ASP A 214 -14.12 11.16 6.44
CA ASP A 214 -15.54 10.88 6.60
C ASP A 214 -15.84 10.15 7.92
N ALA A 215 -14.99 9.20 8.34
CA ALA A 215 -15.14 8.52 9.62
C ALA A 215 -14.82 9.44 10.81
N GLY A 216 -13.84 10.33 10.66
CA GLY A 216 -13.53 11.36 11.66
C GLY A 216 -14.69 12.35 11.85
N ASP A 217 -15.30 12.79 10.76
CA ASP A 217 -16.49 13.66 10.77
C ASP A 217 -17.70 12.93 11.36
N TYR A 218 -17.94 11.67 10.95
CA TYR A 218 -19.00 10.85 11.52
C TYR A 218 -18.83 10.66 13.03
N LEU A 219 -17.62 10.38 13.52
CA LEU A 219 -17.32 10.29 14.96
C LEU A 219 -17.63 11.61 15.68
N THR A 220 -17.24 12.74 15.08
CA THR A 220 -17.45 14.08 15.66
C THR A 220 -18.92 14.45 15.72
N MET A 221 -19.70 14.13 14.68
CA MET A 221 -21.13 14.42 14.59
C MET A 221 -21.97 13.49 15.47
N SER A 222 -21.64 12.20 15.51
CA SER A 222 -22.40 11.19 16.27
C SER A 222 -22.22 11.29 17.77
N ARG A 223 -21.10 11.86 18.24
CA ARG A 223 -20.83 12.13 19.67
C ARG A 223 -21.15 10.93 20.56
N PRO A 224 -20.53 9.75 20.37
CA PRO A 224 -20.89 8.51 21.06
C PRO A 224 -20.81 8.60 22.58
N TRP A 225 -19.99 9.51 23.12
CA TRP A 225 -19.94 9.78 24.56
C TRP A 225 -21.25 10.37 25.11
N ASP A 226 -21.95 11.21 24.34
CA ASP A 226 -23.23 11.77 24.76
C ASP A 226 -24.35 10.72 24.66
N LEU A 227 -24.30 9.84 23.65
CA LEU A 227 -25.20 8.68 23.56
C LEU A 227 -25.04 7.75 24.76
N ALA A 228 -23.80 7.49 25.19
CA ALA A 228 -23.50 6.69 26.36
C ALA A 228 -24.05 7.33 27.65
N VAL A 229 -23.87 8.64 27.85
CA VAL A 229 -24.45 9.37 29.00
C VAL A 229 -25.98 9.34 28.96
N GLY A 230 -26.56 9.49 27.78
CA GLY A 230 -28.00 9.44 27.56
C GLY A 230 -28.62 8.04 27.62
N ARG A 231 -27.81 6.98 27.81
CA ARG A 231 -28.23 5.57 27.80
C ARG A 231 -28.98 5.16 26.52
N GLN A 232 -28.57 5.73 25.39
CA GLN A 232 -29.08 5.41 24.05
C GLN A 232 -28.26 4.26 23.45
N ASP A 233 -28.43 3.05 24.01
CA ASP A 233 -27.53 1.93 23.72
C ASP A 233 -27.63 1.43 22.26
N SER A 234 -28.83 1.43 21.67
CA SER A 234 -29.03 0.98 20.28
C SER A 234 -28.35 1.91 19.27
N GLU A 235 -28.47 3.22 19.48
CA GLU A 235 -27.83 4.25 18.66
C GLU A 235 -26.31 4.21 18.85
N LEU A 236 -25.83 4.05 20.10
CA LEU A 236 -24.42 3.90 20.40
C LEU A 236 -23.83 2.67 19.70
N ASP A 237 -24.51 1.52 19.75
CA ASP A 237 -24.09 0.29 19.07
C ASP A 237 -23.95 0.49 17.56
N THR A 238 -24.94 1.16 16.96
CA THR A 238 -24.94 1.47 15.53
C THR A 238 -23.75 2.35 15.14
N VAL A 239 -23.46 3.39 15.94
CA VAL A 239 -22.33 4.30 15.72
C VAL A 239 -21.00 3.56 15.84
N LEU A 240 -20.81 2.78 16.92
CA LEU A 240 -19.58 2.03 17.16
C LEU A 240 -19.34 0.97 16.08
N ALA A 241 -20.37 0.22 15.71
CA ALA A 241 -20.29 -0.78 14.64
C ALA A 241 -19.93 -0.13 13.29
N THR A 242 -20.53 1.01 12.95
CA THR A 242 -20.27 1.74 11.70
C THR A 242 -18.84 2.30 11.66
N LEU A 243 -18.37 2.93 12.74
CA LEU A 243 -16.99 3.42 12.84
C LEU A 243 -15.96 2.28 12.75
N LEU A 244 -16.26 1.14 13.39
CA LEU A 244 -15.40 -0.03 13.31
C LEU A 244 -15.38 -0.64 11.91
N ALA A 245 -16.51 -0.62 11.19
CA ALA A 245 -16.57 -1.00 9.78
C ALA A 245 -15.68 -0.09 8.92
N ALA A 246 -15.67 1.22 9.16
CA ALA A 246 -14.74 2.15 8.48
C ALA A 246 -13.26 1.79 8.72
N CYS A 247 -12.92 1.48 9.98
CA CYS A 247 -11.57 1.06 10.36
C CYS A 247 -11.13 -0.24 9.67
N ARG A 248 -12.06 -1.20 9.53
CA ARG A 248 -11.82 -2.47 8.82
C ARG A 248 -11.66 -2.25 7.31
N THR A 249 -12.44 -1.35 6.73
CA THR A 249 -12.27 -0.92 5.34
C THR A 249 -10.88 -0.31 5.13
N LEU A 250 -10.42 0.58 6.03
CA LEU A 250 -9.08 1.14 5.98
C LEU A 250 -7.99 0.06 6.06
N ALA A 251 -8.12 -0.93 6.96
CA ALA A 251 -7.16 -2.03 7.06
C ALA A 251 -7.02 -2.80 5.74
N ASN A 252 -8.14 -3.10 5.09
CA ASN A 252 -8.15 -3.79 3.81
C ASN A 252 -7.51 -2.93 2.71
N GLU A 253 -8.02 -1.72 2.50
CA GLU A 253 -7.63 -0.85 1.38
C GLU A 253 -6.17 -0.34 1.50
N LEU A 254 -5.63 -0.24 2.73
CA LEU A 254 -4.22 0.12 2.95
C LEU A 254 -3.25 -1.02 2.69
N THR A 255 -3.70 -2.28 2.56
CA THR A 255 -2.82 -3.45 2.41
C THR A 255 -1.82 -3.33 1.24
N PRO A 256 -2.19 -2.79 0.06
CA PRO A 256 -1.24 -2.54 -1.03
C PRO A 256 -0.23 -1.43 -0.71
N PHE A 257 -0.63 -0.43 0.08
CA PHE A 257 0.11 0.81 0.27
C PHE A 257 1.03 0.75 1.50
N LEU A 258 0.50 0.33 2.64
CA LEU A 258 1.14 0.35 3.96
C LEU A 258 0.92 -1.01 4.66
N PRO A 259 1.55 -2.09 4.19
CA PRO A 259 1.20 -3.46 4.57
C PRO A 259 1.37 -3.76 6.07
N GLU A 260 2.38 -3.19 6.73
CA GLU A 260 2.59 -3.41 8.17
C GLU A 260 1.53 -2.66 9.00
N LEU A 261 1.23 -1.42 8.66
CA LEU A 261 0.19 -0.61 9.32
C LEU A 261 -1.20 -1.19 9.07
N ALA A 262 -1.51 -1.62 7.85
CA ALA A 262 -2.74 -2.34 7.53
C ALA A 262 -2.92 -3.56 8.44
N THR A 263 -1.84 -4.34 8.64
CA THR A 263 -1.84 -5.49 9.55
C THR A 263 -2.07 -5.07 11.01
N ARG A 264 -1.41 -4.02 11.49
CA ARG A 264 -1.61 -3.49 12.85
C ARG A 264 -3.05 -3.00 13.07
N ILE A 265 -3.65 -2.33 12.09
CA ILE A 265 -5.05 -1.89 12.14
C ILE A 265 -5.98 -3.10 12.16
N ALA A 266 -5.75 -4.09 11.30
CA ALA A 266 -6.55 -5.32 11.28
C ALA A 266 -6.52 -6.02 12.65
N GLN A 267 -5.33 -6.16 13.26
CA GLN A 267 -5.18 -6.74 14.60
C GLN A 267 -5.94 -5.99 15.70
N GLN A 268 -6.22 -4.70 15.53
CA GLN A 268 -6.94 -3.88 16.51
C GLN A 268 -8.45 -3.80 16.26
N THR A 269 -8.91 -4.17 15.07
CA THR A 269 -10.29 -3.88 14.61
C THR A 269 -11.10 -5.14 14.30
N PHE A 270 -10.44 -6.28 14.06
CA PHE A 270 -11.10 -7.58 13.88
C PHE A 270 -11.08 -8.36 15.20
N ALA A 271 -12.26 -8.83 15.63
CA ALA A 271 -12.41 -9.65 16.83
C ALA A 271 -12.43 -11.14 16.45
N LEU A 272 -11.26 -11.78 16.41
CA LEU A 272 -11.15 -13.21 16.08
C LEU A 272 -11.64 -14.13 17.20
N SER A 273 -11.67 -13.64 18.44
CA SER A 273 -12.08 -14.38 19.64
C SER A 273 -13.33 -13.80 20.32
N GLY A 274 -14.14 -13.01 19.58
CA GLY A 274 -15.34 -12.33 20.11
C GLY A 274 -15.07 -10.95 20.71
N SER A 275 -13.85 -10.67 21.18
CA SER A 275 -13.43 -9.34 21.65
C SER A 275 -12.25 -8.80 20.84
N LEU A 276 -12.14 -7.47 20.78
CA LEU A 276 -10.99 -6.79 20.19
C LEU A 276 -9.73 -7.02 21.03
N ALA A 277 -8.57 -7.04 20.37
CA ALA A 277 -7.30 -6.97 21.09
C ALA A 277 -7.26 -5.70 21.98
N PRO A 278 -6.50 -5.73 23.10
CA PRO A 278 -6.34 -4.54 23.94
C PRO A 278 -5.93 -3.32 23.10
N SER A 279 -6.62 -2.21 23.35
CA SER A 279 -6.38 -0.96 22.61
C SER A 279 -4.94 -0.52 22.79
N ARG A 280 -4.24 -0.32 21.68
CA ARG A 280 -2.86 0.20 21.64
C ARG A 280 -2.72 1.14 20.46
N THR A 281 -1.75 2.05 20.57
CA THR A 281 -1.44 2.97 19.48
C THR A 281 -0.97 2.23 18.23
N VAL A 282 -1.73 2.36 17.14
CA VAL A 282 -1.42 1.66 15.87
C VAL A 282 -0.24 2.28 15.11
N TYR A 283 0.01 3.57 15.31
CA TYR A 283 1.13 4.28 14.70
C TYR A 283 1.67 5.36 15.65
N ALA A 284 2.89 5.13 16.15
CA ALA A 284 3.56 6.06 17.06
C ALA A 284 4.06 7.31 16.34
N ARG A 285 4.10 8.45 17.04
CA ARG A 285 4.68 9.68 16.52
C ARG A 285 6.17 9.50 16.27
N LEU A 286 6.63 9.81 15.06
CA LEU A 286 8.05 9.84 14.74
C LEU A 286 8.71 11.08 15.33
N ARG A 287 9.90 10.87 15.91
CA ARG A 287 10.80 11.95 16.35
C ARG A 287 11.78 12.25 15.20
N ARG A 288 12.22 13.51 15.13
CA ARG A 288 13.34 13.88 14.25
C ARG A 288 14.63 13.34 14.84
#